data_AF-A0A6N1YDW9-F1
#
_entry.id   AF-A0A6N1YDW9-F1
#
_cell.length_a   1.000
_cell.length_b   1.000
_cell.length_c   1.000
_cell.angle_alpha   90.00
_cell.angle_beta   90.00
_cell.angle_gamma   90.00
#
_symmetry.space_group_name_H-M   'P 1'
#
loop_
_entity.id
_entity.type
_entity.pdbx_description
1 polymer ?
#
loop_
_entity_poly.entity_id
_entity_poly.type
_entity_poly.pdbx_seq_one_letter_code
_entity_poly.pdbx_strand_id
1 'polypeptide(L)'
;MHKGKVFTDSNGEKRTINNCNACHSKQYFKSKLDSVDLNANHDFPKGNSDMDVRNDLDYAPDAKSCEYCHVNSKNPIIPSGHDSQLAAHRELWKGKGYMAGYSEKTLTRITQTHFDVVACQACHISSKTGRRGAKLQIMYRYRQAEDGKYKMMPYNPRLRYRWLDKTTGRVLSKTERNSIFVKTTDAEGNLYGSIVDPISGAELGRVGVDKRGRAKGPDTYEAFVAVKTAYDSLLSKIGYTNPNTTMMWSESNEYVISHNTRPSTSSVQCEECHARKQSGAYSALLSQDGIMGAANVQTITTLPDVRLVEEGIVTLELPYMKLQENGDITENVADILYATKIDPFMSLLKNSSSSEILGKFKAISTESLMASVGSELGAKMAADFVSPNSYLFNVNKGAVSLRNMVAVIDGNTVNSILFPTYRGIMGKVDGAESGVQGILDARNYGKLRSDVFYFDVQDSTKTSVKSLNGAPMYVKVAYKGTATSTASVNVVTADMAVTAVTMLPAENILMIQPANDSGEGFVILKTDSLGYFVIADK
;
A
#
# COMPACT_ATOMS: atom_id res chain seq x y z
N MET A 1 2.79 28.04 10.43
CA MET A 1 1.44 28.40 9.97
C MET A 1 0.38 28.18 11.04
N HIS A 2 0.15 26.94 11.53
CA HIS A 2 -0.98 26.67 12.42
C HIS A 2 -0.69 26.75 13.94
N LYS A 3 0.58 26.78 14.36
CA LYS A 3 0.92 26.90 15.79
C LYS A 3 0.28 28.15 16.39
N GLY A 4 -0.50 28.00 17.46
CA GLY A 4 -1.22 29.09 18.12
C GLY A 4 -2.55 29.49 17.46
N LYS A 5 -2.97 28.84 16.37
CA LYS A 5 -4.30 29.03 15.77
C LYS A 5 -5.31 28.04 16.35
N VAL A 6 -6.57 28.43 16.40
CA VAL A 6 -7.68 27.57 16.86
C VAL A 6 -8.24 26.81 15.67
N PHE A 7 -8.37 25.50 15.81
CA PHE A 7 -9.05 24.63 14.85
C PHE A 7 -10.33 24.08 15.49
N THR A 8 -11.40 23.99 14.69
CA THR A 8 -12.68 23.39 15.09
C THR A 8 -12.83 22.08 14.33
N ASP A 9 -12.86 20.96 15.05
CA ASP A 9 -13.01 19.64 14.42
C ASP A 9 -14.46 19.38 13.99
N SER A 10 -14.69 18.30 13.24
CA SER A 10 -16.02 17.94 12.70
C SER A 10 -17.09 17.73 13.78
N ASN A 11 -16.67 17.34 14.99
CA ASN A 11 -17.52 17.20 16.17
C ASN A 11 -17.82 18.53 16.91
N GLY A 12 -17.30 19.66 16.42
CA GLY A 12 -17.51 20.99 17.01
C GLY A 12 -16.49 21.38 18.09
N GLU A 13 -15.59 20.49 18.49
CA GLU A 13 -14.58 20.77 19.51
C GLU A 13 -13.51 21.73 18.98
N LYS A 14 -13.19 22.75 19.79
CA LYS A 14 -12.26 23.82 19.44
C LYS A 14 -11.02 23.74 20.29
N ARG A 15 -9.84 23.62 19.67
CA ARG A 15 -8.56 23.66 20.39
C ARG A 15 -7.51 24.43 19.63
N THR A 16 -6.61 25.07 20.39
CA THR A 16 -5.40 25.67 19.84
C THR A 16 -4.44 24.57 19.39
N ILE A 17 -3.92 24.70 18.18
CA ILE A 17 -2.88 23.81 17.65
C ILE A 17 -1.55 24.23 18.29
N ASN A 18 -1.15 23.54 19.37
CA ASN A 18 0.09 23.85 20.09
C ASN A 18 1.17 22.78 19.92
N ASN A 19 0.78 21.55 19.57
CA ASN A 19 1.66 20.41 19.40
C ASN A 19 1.16 19.51 18.27
N CYS A 20 1.96 18.49 17.93
CA CYS A 20 1.68 17.57 16.83
C CYS A 20 0.42 16.72 17.08
N ASN A 21 -0.01 16.51 18.32
CA ASN A 21 -1.17 15.66 18.61
C ASN A 21 -2.46 16.20 17.98
N ALA A 22 -2.54 17.51 17.72
CA ALA A 22 -3.66 18.12 16.99
C ALA A 22 -3.88 17.50 15.60
N CYS A 23 -2.84 16.99 14.95
CA CYS A 23 -2.97 16.39 13.62
C CYS A 23 -2.73 14.88 13.62
N HIS A 24 -2.10 14.34 14.67
CA HIS A 24 -1.63 12.95 14.76
C HIS A 24 -2.37 12.10 15.80
N SER A 25 -3.39 12.63 16.48
CA SER A 25 -4.14 11.90 17.50
C SER A 25 -5.64 11.93 17.24
N LYS A 26 -6.25 10.74 17.15
CA LYS A 26 -7.72 10.53 17.05
C LYS A 26 -8.48 11.25 18.17
N GLN A 27 -7.86 11.37 19.34
CA GLN A 27 -8.53 11.80 20.57
C GLN A 27 -8.23 13.26 20.92
N TYR A 28 -7.39 13.96 20.15
CA TYR A 28 -6.98 15.32 20.51
C TYR A 28 -8.15 16.29 20.59
N PHE A 29 -9.13 16.15 19.68
CA PHE A 29 -10.36 16.96 19.66
C PHE A 29 -11.57 16.21 20.23
N LYS A 30 -11.38 15.16 21.04
CA LYS A 30 -12.50 14.52 21.74
C LYS A 30 -13.06 15.45 22.81
N SER A 31 -14.37 15.42 23.03
CA SER A 31 -15.00 16.19 24.10
C SER A 31 -14.43 15.74 25.45
N LYS A 32 -14.30 16.67 26.40
CA LYS A 32 -13.85 16.35 27.76
C LYS A 32 -14.81 15.43 28.50
N LEU A 33 -16.06 15.33 28.04
CA LEU A 33 -17.11 14.52 28.64
C LEU A 33 -17.19 13.11 28.04
N ASP A 34 -16.49 12.83 26.93
CA ASP A 34 -16.50 11.53 26.30
C ASP A 34 -15.42 10.62 26.91
N SER A 35 -15.77 9.37 27.23
CA SER A 35 -14.85 8.35 27.75
C SER A 35 -13.66 8.11 26.81
N VAL A 36 -12.46 7.91 27.34
CA VAL A 36 -11.30 7.48 26.53
C VAL A 36 -11.61 6.15 25.85
N ASP A 37 -11.33 6.03 24.55
CA ASP A 37 -11.54 4.77 23.82
C ASP A 37 -10.52 3.72 24.25
N LEU A 38 -10.88 2.90 25.24
CA LEU A 38 -10.08 1.76 25.69
C LEU A 38 -10.02 0.62 24.64
N ASN A 39 -10.94 0.66 23.66
CA ASN A 39 -11.03 -0.28 22.54
C ASN A 39 -10.46 0.29 21.23
N ALA A 40 -9.81 1.46 21.25
CA ALA A 40 -9.06 1.91 20.09
C ALA A 40 -7.98 0.86 19.82
N ASN A 41 -7.98 0.23 18.64
CA ASN A 41 -7.13 -0.93 18.37
C ASN A 41 -5.68 -0.64 18.77
N HIS A 42 -5.25 -1.21 19.90
CA HIS A 42 -3.96 -1.00 20.54
C HIS A 42 -2.98 -2.09 20.11
N ASP A 43 -3.12 -2.64 18.90
CA ASP A 43 -2.19 -3.62 18.35
C ASP A 43 -0.80 -2.97 18.18
N PHE A 44 0.01 -3.06 19.22
CA PHE A 44 1.43 -2.74 19.18
C PHE A 44 2.18 -3.95 18.65
N PRO A 45 2.78 -3.82 17.47
CA PRO A 45 4.21 -3.96 17.39
C PRO A 45 4.76 -2.62 16.89
N LYS A 46 4.99 -1.70 17.82
CA LYS A 46 5.74 -0.47 17.53
C LYS A 46 7.23 -0.75 17.68
N GLY A 47 7.96 -0.65 16.59
CA GLY A 47 9.40 -0.56 16.62
C GLY A 47 9.90 0.27 15.45
N ASN A 48 10.12 1.57 15.65
CA ASN A 48 10.88 2.48 14.75
C ASN A 48 12.36 2.06 14.48
N SER A 49 12.64 0.76 14.46
CA SER A 49 13.91 0.10 14.25
C SER A 49 14.03 -0.45 12.83
N ASP A 50 15.23 -0.90 12.51
CA ASP A 50 15.59 -1.71 11.34
C ASP A 50 14.79 -3.02 11.21
N MET A 51 13.94 -3.36 12.18
CA MET A 51 13.09 -4.56 12.18
C MET A 51 11.67 -4.33 11.65
N ASP A 52 11.16 -3.10 11.64
CA ASP A 52 9.82 -2.82 11.13
C ASP A 52 9.86 -2.58 9.63
N VAL A 53 9.75 -3.69 8.92
CA VAL A 53 9.47 -3.73 7.49
C VAL A 53 7.97 -3.49 7.20
N ARG A 54 7.10 -3.43 8.23
CA ARG A 54 5.64 -3.40 8.10
C ARG A 54 4.97 -2.27 8.89
N ASN A 55 5.38 -1.04 8.62
CA ASN A 55 4.81 0.13 9.29
C ASN A 55 3.44 0.51 8.64
N ASP A 56 3.08 -0.11 7.51
CA ASP A 56 1.75 -0.18 6.87
C ASP A 56 0.68 -0.91 7.70
N LEU A 57 1.13 -1.60 8.76
CA LEU A 57 0.29 -2.19 9.80
C LEU A 57 0.06 -1.22 10.99
N ASP A 58 0.56 0.02 10.91
CA ASP A 58 0.24 1.07 11.87
C ASP A 58 -1.24 1.47 11.71
N TYR A 59 -2.10 0.92 12.57
CA TYR A 59 -3.54 1.22 12.62
C TYR A 59 -3.85 2.63 13.17
N ALA A 60 -2.83 3.46 13.39
CA ALA A 60 -3.00 4.89 13.61
C ALA A 60 -3.61 5.54 12.35
N PRO A 61 -4.54 6.51 12.49
CA PRO A 61 -4.98 7.26 11.33
C PRO A 61 -3.78 8.03 10.77
N ASP A 62 -3.75 8.18 9.44
CA ASP A 62 -2.82 9.11 8.80
C ASP A 62 -2.99 10.51 9.43
N ALA A 63 -1.88 11.26 9.48
CA ALA A 63 -1.93 12.64 9.96
C ALA A 63 -2.87 13.48 9.09
N LYS A 64 -3.74 14.28 9.71
CA LYS A 64 -4.64 15.21 9.00
C LYS A 64 -3.85 16.04 7.98
N SER A 65 -4.24 15.98 6.71
CA SER A 65 -3.51 16.66 5.63
C SER A 65 -3.87 18.16 5.53
N CYS A 66 -3.20 18.87 4.62
CA CYS A 66 -3.61 20.24 4.27
C CYS A 66 -5.03 20.25 3.67
N GLU A 67 -5.38 19.23 2.87
CA GLU A 67 -6.68 19.13 2.21
C GLU A 67 -7.80 18.88 3.21
N TYR A 68 -7.54 18.09 4.27
CA TYR A 68 -8.46 17.96 5.38
C TYR A 68 -8.88 19.32 5.92
N CYS A 69 -7.90 20.11 6.36
CA CYS A 69 -8.14 21.36 7.09
C CYS A 69 -8.69 22.47 6.19
N HIS A 70 -8.38 22.46 4.90
CA HIS A 70 -8.62 23.57 4.00
C HIS A 70 -9.69 23.30 2.93
N VAL A 71 -10.13 22.05 2.78
CA VAL A 71 -11.11 21.63 1.77
C VAL A 71 -12.19 20.73 2.37
N ASN A 72 -11.81 19.63 3.03
CA ASN A 72 -12.75 18.54 3.34
C ASN A 72 -13.41 18.64 4.72
N SER A 73 -12.81 19.36 5.67
CA SER A 73 -13.38 19.51 7.01
C SER A 73 -14.72 20.25 6.97
N LYS A 74 -15.60 19.99 7.94
CA LYS A 74 -16.90 20.67 8.06
C LYS A 74 -16.77 22.20 8.12
N ASN A 75 -15.66 22.71 8.65
CA ASN A 75 -15.36 24.14 8.74
C ASN A 75 -13.97 24.41 8.12
N PRO A 76 -13.85 24.45 6.78
CA PRO A 76 -12.57 24.66 6.12
C PRO A 76 -11.95 26.01 6.50
N ILE A 77 -10.66 26.01 6.81
CA ILE A 77 -9.93 27.25 7.08
C ILE A 77 -9.40 27.81 5.77
N ILE A 78 -9.76 29.05 5.44
CA ILE A 78 -9.20 29.77 4.28
C ILE A 78 -8.54 31.06 4.79
N PRO A 79 -7.21 31.05 5.05
CA PRO A 79 -6.54 32.18 5.70
C PRO A 79 -6.64 33.51 4.94
N SER A 80 -6.85 33.45 3.62
CA SER A 80 -6.96 34.63 2.76
C SER A 80 -8.37 35.25 2.74
N GLY A 81 -9.35 34.66 3.43
CA GLY A 81 -10.73 35.17 3.47
C GLY A 81 -11.53 35.03 2.17
N HIS A 82 -11.02 34.28 1.18
CA HIS A 82 -11.72 33.98 -0.06
C HIS A 82 -12.72 32.83 0.14
N ASP A 83 -13.71 32.71 -0.74
CA ASP A 83 -14.76 31.69 -0.66
C ASP A 83 -14.25 30.25 -0.85
N SER A 84 -13.10 30.08 -1.52
CA SER A 84 -12.48 28.77 -1.76
C SER A 84 -10.97 28.85 -1.90
N GLN A 85 -10.29 27.72 -1.69
CA GLN A 85 -8.85 27.60 -1.97
C GLN A 85 -8.53 27.83 -3.45
N LEU A 86 -9.41 27.40 -4.36
CA LEU A 86 -9.29 27.63 -5.79
C LEU A 86 -9.29 29.13 -6.12
N ALA A 87 -10.24 29.89 -5.56
CA ALA A 87 -10.31 31.34 -5.73
C ALA A 87 -9.06 32.03 -5.17
N ALA A 88 -8.60 31.63 -3.98
CA ALA A 88 -7.40 32.19 -3.36
C ALA A 88 -6.13 31.97 -4.21
N HIS A 89 -5.93 30.76 -4.73
CA HIS A 89 -4.75 30.44 -5.55
C HIS A 89 -4.80 31.12 -6.91
N ARG A 90 -5.99 31.24 -7.51
CA ARG A 90 -6.19 31.95 -8.78
C ARG A 90 -5.73 33.40 -8.67
N GLU A 91 -6.19 34.14 -7.66
CA GLU A 91 -5.80 35.54 -7.47
C GLU A 91 -4.31 35.67 -7.16
N LEU A 92 -3.75 34.77 -6.35
CA LEU A 92 -2.32 34.78 -6.02
C LEU A 92 -1.43 34.55 -7.26
N TRP A 93 -1.78 33.58 -8.10
CA TRP A 93 -1.03 33.28 -9.32
C TRP A 93 -1.16 34.35 -10.39
N LYS A 94 -2.34 34.97 -10.48
CA LYS A 94 -2.57 36.16 -11.30
C LYS A 94 -1.70 37.33 -10.83
N GLY A 95 -1.71 37.63 -9.53
CA GLY A 95 -0.94 38.73 -8.94
C GLY A 95 0.58 38.58 -9.07
N LYS A 96 1.09 37.34 -9.13
CA LYS A 96 2.53 37.06 -9.34
C LYS A 96 2.96 37.06 -10.81
N GLY A 97 2.05 37.27 -11.76
CA GLY A 97 2.38 37.30 -13.19
C GLY A 97 2.67 35.92 -13.81
N TYR A 98 2.45 34.82 -13.09
CA TYR A 98 2.60 33.45 -13.65
C TYR A 98 1.60 33.15 -14.76
N MET A 99 0.56 33.97 -14.84
CA MET A 99 -0.54 33.82 -15.77
C MET A 99 -0.39 34.74 -17.00
N ALA A 100 0.75 35.41 -17.14
CA ALA A 100 1.11 36.13 -18.35
C ALA A 100 1.10 35.18 -19.56
N GLY A 101 0.34 35.56 -20.59
CA GLY A 101 0.19 34.77 -21.83
C GLY A 101 -0.92 33.71 -21.80
N TYR A 102 -1.71 33.59 -20.73
CA TYR A 102 -2.89 32.70 -20.66
C TYR A 102 -4.22 33.46 -20.76
N SER A 103 -5.25 32.83 -21.33
CA SER A 103 -6.62 33.35 -21.28
C SER A 103 -7.29 33.05 -19.92
N GLU A 104 -8.29 33.84 -19.54
CA GLU A 104 -8.99 33.70 -18.24
C GLU A 104 -9.64 32.32 -18.04
N LYS A 105 -10.26 31.74 -19.07
CA LYS A 105 -10.78 30.36 -19.02
C LYS A 105 -9.67 29.32 -18.79
N THR A 106 -8.46 29.61 -19.27
CA THR A 106 -7.31 28.71 -19.12
C THR A 106 -6.77 28.76 -17.69
N LEU A 107 -6.82 29.91 -17.02
CA LEU A 107 -6.40 30.10 -15.64
C LEU A 107 -7.14 29.15 -14.68
N THR A 108 -8.48 29.17 -14.70
CA THR A 108 -9.30 28.30 -13.84
C THR A 108 -8.98 26.83 -14.06
N ARG A 109 -8.84 26.42 -15.33
CA ARG A 109 -8.48 25.04 -15.68
C ARG A 109 -7.11 24.66 -15.14
N ILE A 110 -6.09 25.51 -15.32
CA ILE A 110 -4.72 25.24 -14.83
C ILE A 110 -4.70 25.10 -13.31
N THR A 111 -5.33 26.02 -12.58
CA THR A 111 -5.36 25.96 -11.11
C THR A 111 -6.11 24.72 -10.64
N GLN A 112 -7.26 24.39 -11.25
CA GLN A 112 -8.00 23.17 -10.90
C GLN A 112 -7.19 21.89 -11.17
N THR A 113 -6.51 21.80 -12.32
CA THR A 113 -5.63 20.65 -12.62
C THR A 113 -4.56 20.47 -11.55
N HIS A 114 -3.96 21.54 -11.03
CA HIS A 114 -3.00 21.41 -9.94
C HIS A 114 -3.64 20.85 -8.66
N PHE A 115 -4.83 21.29 -8.28
CA PHE A 115 -5.54 20.72 -7.14
C PHE A 115 -5.92 19.24 -7.34
N ASP A 116 -6.14 18.82 -8.59
CA ASP A 116 -6.51 17.45 -8.93
C ASP A 116 -5.32 16.49 -8.95
N VAL A 117 -4.11 16.97 -9.26
CA VAL A 117 -2.94 16.09 -9.48
C VAL A 117 -1.71 16.40 -8.62
N VAL A 118 -1.67 17.54 -7.92
CA VAL A 118 -0.55 17.98 -7.06
C VAL A 118 -1.07 18.24 -5.65
N ALA A 119 -0.55 17.52 -4.66
CA ALA A 119 -0.94 17.76 -3.27
C ALA A 119 -0.40 19.12 -2.78
N CYS A 120 -1.14 19.82 -1.91
CA CYS A 120 -0.70 21.12 -1.37
C CYS A 120 0.72 21.04 -0.76
N GLN A 121 1.03 19.92 -0.11
CA GLN A 121 2.34 19.62 0.47
C GLN A 121 3.46 19.72 -0.56
N ALA A 122 3.25 19.27 -1.80
CA ALA A 122 4.28 19.27 -2.83
C ALA A 122 4.77 20.69 -3.15
N CYS A 123 3.85 21.66 -3.15
CA CYS A 123 4.15 23.07 -3.39
C CYS A 123 4.59 23.82 -2.13
N HIS A 124 4.06 23.44 -0.96
CA HIS A 124 4.29 24.18 0.29
C HIS A 124 5.38 23.60 1.18
N ILE A 125 5.90 22.41 0.88
CA ILE A 125 6.95 21.74 1.63
C ILE A 125 8.09 21.39 0.68
N SER A 126 8.89 22.40 0.34
CA SER A 126 10.09 22.28 -0.48
C SER A 126 11.36 22.70 0.29
N SER A 127 12.52 22.36 -0.29
CA SER A 127 13.88 22.70 0.15
C SER A 127 14.07 22.67 1.68
N LYS A 128 13.78 21.51 2.28
CA LYS A 128 13.98 21.29 3.71
C LYS A 128 15.43 20.93 4.02
N THR A 129 15.82 21.11 5.28
CA THR A 129 17.10 20.64 5.81
C THR A 129 16.85 19.55 6.83
N GLY A 130 17.60 18.46 6.74
CA GLY A 130 17.58 17.36 7.68
C GLY A 130 18.33 17.69 8.98
N ARG A 131 18.53 16.66 9.81
CA ARG A 131 19.30 16.74 11.04
C ARG A 131 20.75 17.13 10.70
N ARG A 132 21.32 18.10 11.43
CA ARG A 132 22.68 18.65 11.21
C ARG A 132 22.84 19.59 10.00
N GLY A 133 21.74 20.12 9.45
CA GLY A 133 21.78 21.20 8.46
C GLY A 133 21.98 20.77 7.01
N ALA A 134 22.16 19.48 6.73
CA ALA A 134 22.22 18.96 5.37
C ALA A 134 20.88 19.18 4.64
N LYS A 135 20.89 19.47 3.33
CA LYS A 135 19.67 19.52 2.53
C LYS A 135 18.96 18.17 2.57
N LEU A 136 17.64 18.19 2.76
CA LEU A 136 16.79 17.02 2.65
C LEU A 136 16.47 16.84 1.17
N GLN A 137 16.86 15.71 0.60
CA GLN A 137 16.41 15.34 -0.74
C GLN A 137 14.91 15.02 -0.68
N ILE A 138 14.10 15.75 -1.44
CA ILE A 138 12.65 15.54 -1.51
C ILE A 138 12.35 14.94 -2.88
N MET A 139 11.74 13.76 -2.84
CA MET A 139 11.25 13.04 -4.01
C MET A 139 9.72 13.19 -4.09
N TYR A 140 9.14 12.86 -5.25
CA TYR A 140 7.71 12.98 -5.50
C TYR A 140 7.17 11.69 -6.10
N ARG A 141 5.96 11.32 -5.68
CA ARG A 141 5.25 10.12 -6.12
C ARG A 141 3.75 10.34 -6.13
N TYR A 142 3.02 9.53 -6.89
CA TYR A 142 1.57 9.46 -6.75
C TYR A 142 1.18 8.67 -5.49
N ARG A 143 0.28 9.23 -4.69
CA ARG A 143 -0.41 8.58 -3.57
C ARG A 143 -1.86 9.02 -3.59
N GLN A 144 -2.76 8.16 -3.12
CA GLN A 144 -4.15 8.54 -2.90
C GLN A 144 -4.22 9.63 -1.81
N ALA A 145 -4.85 10.75 -2.15
CA ALA A 145 -5.15 11.85 -1.25
C ALA A 145 -6.50 11.62 -0.54
N GLU A 146 -6.88 12.54 0.36
CA GLU A 146 -8.10 12.38 1.16
C GLU A 146 -9.40 12.44 0.35
N ASP A 147 -9.35 13.04 -0.84
CA ASP A 147 -10.45 13.06 -1.79
C ASP A 147 -10.51 11.79 -2.67
N GLY A 148 -9.68 10.79 -2.38
CA GLY A 148 -9.60 9.54 -3.13
C GLY A 148 -8.84 9.65 -4.45
N LYS A 149 -8.38 10.84 -4.87
CA LYS A 149 -7.63 11.04 -6.11
C LYS A 149 -6.14 10.76 -5.91
N TYR A 150 -5.48 10.30 -6.97
CA TYR A 150 -4.03 10.15 -6.99
C TYR A 150 -3.35 11.48 -7.23
N LYS A 151 -2.61 11.98 -6.23
CA LYS A 151 -1.88 13.24 -6.29
C LYS A 151 -0.39 13.03 -6.07
N MET A 152 0.41 13.87 -6.72
CA MET A 152 1.85 13.96 -6.48
C MET A 152 2.10 14.49 -5.06
N MET A 153 2.67 13.66 -4.20
CA MET A 153 3.00 13.97 -2.81
C MET A 153 4.51 13.98 -2.61
N PRO A 154 5.04 14.93 -1.81
CA PRO A 154 6.44 14.92 -1.43
C PRO A 154 6.69 13.84 -0.38
N TYR A 155 7.77 13.11 -0.56
CA TYR A 155 8.26 12.15 0.41
C TYR A 155 9.79 12.22 0.50
N ASN A 156 10.32 11.68 1.59
CA ASN A 156 11.74 11.44 1.70
C ASN A 156 11.93 9.92 1.81
N PRO A 157 12.49 9.26 0.78
CA PRO A 157 12.61 7.82 0.76
C PRO A 157 13.49 7.35 1.91
N ARG A 158 12.94 6.47 2.76
CA ARG A 158 13.72 5.87 3.84
C ARG A 158 14.22 4.52 3.37
N LEU A 159 15.45 4.53 2.88
CA LEU A 159 16.10 3.38 2.27
C LEU A 159 16.23 2.22 3.26
N ARG A 160 15.99 1.02 2.74
CA ARG A 160 15.99 -0.24 3.48
C ARG A 160 16.54 -1.35 2.61
N TYR A 161 17.12 -2.35 3.26
CA TYR A 161 17.39 -3.62 2.62
C TYR A 161 16.87 -4.75 3.49
N ARG A 162 16.54 -5.86 2.85
CA ARG A 162 16.19 -7.12 3.51
C ARG A 162 16.89 -8.26 2.80
N TRP A 163 17.24 -9.30 3.55
CA TRP A 163 17.67 -10.56 2.95
C TRP A 163 16.45 -11.46 2.83
N LEU A 164 16.27 -12.05 1.65
CA LEU A 164 15.18 -12.99 1.42
C LEU A 164 15.65 -14.16 0.58
N ASP A 165 15.00 -15.30 0.74
CA ASP A 165 15.14 -16.45 -0.14
C ASP A 165 14.27 -16.28 -1.39
N LYS A 166 14.89 -16.26 -2.57
CA LYS A 166 14.19 -16.13 -3.86
C LYS A 166 13.32 -17.34 -4.17
N THR A 167 13.67 -18.52 -3.63
CA THR A 167 12.92 -19.75 -3.88
C THR A 167 11.58 -19.75 -3.16
N THR A 168 11.54 -19.33 -1.89
CA THR A 168 10.32 -19.34 -1.07
C THR A 168 9.66 -17.96 -0.90
N GLY A 169 10.37 -16.87 -1.20
CA GLY A 169 9.96 -15.49 -0.90
C GLY A 169 10.08 -15.12 0.57
N ARG A 170 10.70 -15.97 1.41
CA ARG A 170 10.83 -15.76 2.85
C ARG A 170 11.89 -14.71 3.17
N VAL A 171 11.53 -13.73 4.00
CA VAL A 171 12.47 -12.73 4.53
C VAL A 171 13.16 -13.28 5.78
N LEU A 172 14.49 -13.12 5.85
CA LEU A 172 15.29 -13.52 7.01
C LEU A 172 15.09 -12.53 8.17
N SER A 173 14.84 -13.05 9.36
CA SER A 173 14.73 -12.26 10.59
C SER A 173 16.08 -11.67 11.01
N LYS A 174 16.08 -10.68 11.91
CA LYS A 174 17.33 -10.13 12.47
C LYS A 174 18.16 -11.18 13.20
N THR A 175 17.52 -12.10 13.92
CA THR A 175 18.21 -13.17 14.65
C THR A 175 18.96 -14.09 13.68
N GLU A 176 18.31 -14.52 12.61
CA GLU A 176 18.94 -15.32 11.55
C GLU A 176 20.04 -14.54 10.82
N ARG A 177 19.79 -13.26 10.52
CA ARG A 177 20.80 -12.42 9.88
C ARG A 177 22.06 -12.25 10.73
N ASN A 178 21.90 -12.20 12.05
CA ASN A 178 22.99 -12.02 12.99
C ASN A 178 23.68 -13.33 13.38
N SER A 179 23.05 -14.49 13.20
CA SER A 179 23.59 -15.78 13.65
C SER A 179 24.82 -16.24 12.87
N ILE A 180 25.07 -15.66 11.69
CA ILE A 180 26.24 -15.97 10.86
C ILE A 180 27.49 -15.13 11.24
N PHE A 181 27.35 -14.15 12.13
CA PHE A 181 28.46 -13.27 12.50
C PHE A 181 29.01 -13.66 13.87
N VAL A 182 30.30 -13.98 13.94
CA VAL A 182 31.03 -14.25 15.17
C VAL A 182 32.07 -13.16 15.38
N LYS A 183 32.15 -12.61 16.59
CA LYS A 183 33.17 -11.61 16.91
C LYS A 183 34.50 -12.31 17.19
N THR A 184 35.53 -11.94 16.45
CA THR A 184 36.88 -12.54 16.55
C THR A 184 37.94 -11.45 16.56
N THR A 185 39.16 -11.81 16.92
CA THR A 185 40.33 -10.94 16.92
C THR A 185 41.37 -11.51 15.96
N ASP A 186 42.02 -10.67 15.16
CA ASP A 186 43.16 -11.10 14.33
C ASP A 186 44.43 -11.31 15.17
N ALA A 187 45.52 -11.73 14.52
CA ALA A 187 46.79 -12.02 15.18
C ALA A 187 47.42 -10.77 15.82
N GLU A 188 47.07 -9.60 15.30
CA GLU A 188 47.53 -8.28 15.73
C GLU A 188 46.65 -7.67 16.84
N GLY A 189 45.59 -8.35 17.27
CA GLY A 189 44.71 -7.88 18.34
C GLY A 189 43.54 -7.01 17.88
N ASN A 190 43.33 -6.82 16.58
CA ASN A 190 42.22 -6.03 16.05
C ASN A 190 40.92 -6.85 15.99
N LEU A 191 39.82 -6.22 16.41
CA LEU A 191 38.50 -6.83 16.38
C LEU A 191 37.89 -6.80 14.98
N TYR A 192 37.34 -7.93 14.56
CA TYR A 192 36.54 -8.06 13.34
C TYR A 192 35.32 -8.97 13.56
N GLY A 193 34.36 -8.92 12.62
CA GLY A 193 33.27 -9.89 12.54
C GLY A 193 33.63 -10.97 11.53
N SER A 194 33.77 -12.21 11.97
CA SER A 194 33.91 -13.39 11.12
C SER A 194 32.53 -13.80 10.59
N ILE A 195 32.42 -14.01 9.28
CA ILE A 195 31.24 -14.62 8.64
C ILE A 195 31.46 -16.12 8.66
N VAL A 196 30.62 -16.86 9.36
CA VAL A 196 30.78 -18.31 9.52
C VAL A 196 29.69 -19.08 8.79
N ASP A 197 30.08 -20.21 8.20
CA ASP A 197 29.13 -21.20 7.70
C ASP A 197 28.43 -21.88 8.89
N PRO A 198 27.10 -21.76 9.03
CA PRO A 198 26.38 -22.36 10.16
C PRO A 198 26.34 -23.90 10.14
N ILE A 199 26.71 -24.55 9.03
CA ILE A 199 26.79 -26.01 8.92
C ILE A 199 28.18 -26.49 9.33
N SER A 200 29.24 -26.02 8.66
CA SER A 200 30.62 -26.50 8.89
C SER A 200 31.36 -25.77 10.00
N GLY A 201 30.94 -24.55 10.36
CA GLY A 201 31.66 -23.66 11.28
C GLY A 201 32.87 -22.95 10.65
N ALA A 202 33.13 -23.12 9.36
CA ALA A 202 34.25 -22.49 8.67
C ALA A 202 34.06 -20.97 8.54
N GLU A 203 35.16 -20.21 8.66
CA GLU A 203 35.19 -18.78 8.34
C GLU A 203 35.15 -18.62 6.81
N LEU A 204 34.08 -17.98 6.32
CA LEU A 204 33.86 -17.69 4.90
C LEU A 204 34.37 -16.30 4.49
N GLY A 205 34.49 -15.38 5.45
CA GLY A 205 34.89 -14.00 5.18
C GLY A 205 34.88 -13.14 6.43
N ARG A 206 35.19 -11.85 6.27
CA ARG A 206 35.30 -10.88 7.37
C ARG A 206 34.52 -9.60 7.08
N VAL A 207 34.05 -8.96 8.14
CA VAL A 207 33.45 -7.62 8.13
C VAL A 207 34.01 -6.78 9.27
N GLY A 208 33.97 -5.45 9.12
CA GLY A 208 34.36 -4.54 10.19
C GLY A 208 33.41 -4.63 11.41
N VAL A 209 33.82 -4.07 12.54
CA VAL A 209 32.97 -3.92 13.73
C VAL A 209 32.65 -2.45 14.03
N ASP A 210 31.48 -2.18 14.59
CA ASP A 210 31.11 -0.84 15.06
C ASP A 210 31.72 -0.51 16.43
N LYS A 211 31.53 0.73 16.91
CA LYS A 211 32.03 1.18 18.22
C LYS A 211 31.47 0.40 19.42
N ARG A 212 30.41 -0.39 19.21
CA ARG A 212 29.80 -1.28 20.22
C ARG A 212 30.25 -2.73 20.04
N GLY A 213 31.21 -2.99 19.15
CA GLY A 213 31.74 -4.32 18.85
C GLY A 213 30.81 -5.22 18.05
N ARG A 214 29.78 -4.65 17.39
CA ARG A 214 28.86 -5.41 16.54
C ARG A 214 29.40 -5.49 15.12
N ALA A 215 29.29 -6.64 14.48
CA ALA A 215 29.62 -6.80 13.06
C ALA A 215 28.84 -5.77 12.22
N LYS A 216 29.55 -5.09 11.32
CA LYS A 216 28.97 -4.24 10.28
C LYS A 216 28.44 -5.11 9.14
N GLY A 217 27.67 -4.50 8.24
CA GLY A 217 27.33 -5.16 6.98
C GLY A 217 28.56 -5.36 6.08
N PRO A 218 28.46 -6.23 5.07
CA PRO A 218 29.52 -6.43 4.08
C PRO A 218 29.79 -5.14 3.28
N ASP A 219 31.06 -4.87 3.00
CA ASP A 219 31.55 -3.69 2.28
C ASP A 219 32.49 -4.04 1.10
N THR A 220 32.79 -5.31 0.87
CA THR A 220 33.49 -5.81 -0.33
C THR A 220 32.67 -6.88 -1.05
N TYR A 221 32.98 -7.10 -2.33
CA TYR A 221 32.34 -8.15 -3.13
C TYR A 221 32.41 -9.52 -2.46
N GLU A 222 33.59 -9.91 -1.98
CA GLU A 222 33.84 -11.21 -1.33
C GLU A 222 33.02 -11.35 -0.04
N ALA A 223 32.89 -10.27 0.74
CA ALA A 223 32.09 -10.28 1.95
C ALA A 223 30.60 -10.46 1.65
N PHE A 224 30.08 -9.87 0.56
CA PHE A 224 28.70 -10.08 0.12
C PHE A 224 28.45 -11.53 -0.31
N VAL A 225 29.37 -12.12 -1.07
CA VAL A 225 29.31 -13.54 -1.47
C VAL A 225 29.33 -14.44 -0.23
N ALA A 226 30.24 -14.18 0.72
CA ALA A 226 30.33 -14.94 1.97
C ALA A 226 29.03 -14.87 2.79
N VAL A 227 28.42 -13.69 2.91
CA VAL A 227 27.12 -13.52 3.60
C VAL A 227 26.01 -14.30 2.90
N LYS A 228 25.91 -14.23 1.57
CA LYS A 228 24.92 -15.00 0.81
C LYS A 228 25.10 -16.50 1.05
N THR A 229 26.32 -17.01 0.91
CA THR A 229 26.65 -18.43 1.14
C THR A 229 26.28 -18.87 2.55
N ALA A 230 26.61 -18.07 3.57
CA ALA A 230 26.26 -18.35 4.96
C ALA A 230 24.74 -18.40 5.18
N TYR A 231 23.98 -17.52 4.53
CA TYR A 231 22.51 -17.54 4.61
C TYR A 231 21.87 -18.71 3.86
N ASP A 232 22.41 -19.09 2.70
CA ASP A 232 21.96 -20.29 2.00
C ASP A 232 22.22 -21.55 2.85
N SER A 233 23.40 -21.65 3.47
CA SER A 233 23.70 -22.71 4.45
C SER A 233 22.77 -22.67 5.67
N LEU A 234 22.46 -21.49 6.21
CA LEU A 234 21.55 -21.33 7.35
C LEU A 234 20.16 -21.89 7.02
N LEU A 235 19.62 -21.51 5.87
CA LEU A 235 18.31 -21.98 5.41
C LEU A 235 18.32 -23.48 5.12
N SER A 236 19.40 -23.99 4.52
CA SER A 236 19.56 -25.44 4.29
C SER A 236 19.55 -26.21 5.61
N LYS A 237 20.28 -25.72 6.63
CA LYS A 237 20.35 -26.33 7.97
C LYS A 237 18.99 -26.42 8.66
N ILE A 238 18.11 -25.44 8.45
CA ILE A 238 16.76 -25.42 9.05
C ILE A 238 15.70 -26.09 8.16
N GLY A 239 16.11 -26.76 7.07
CA GLY A 239 15.25 -27.65 6.28
C GLY A 239 14.68 -27.06 4.99
N TYR A 240 15.15 -25.90 4.52
CA TYR A 240 14.76 -25.37 3.22
C TYR A 240 15.51 -26.05 2.07
N THR A 241 14.80 -26.47 1.04
CA THR A 241 15.38 -27.09 -0.16
C THR A 241 15.84 -26.03 -1.15
N ASN A 242 17.10 -26.12 -1.63
CA ASN A 242 17.69 -25.23 -2.62
C ASN A 242 17.50 -23.72 -2.31
N PRO A 243 17.90 -23.25 -1.12
CA PRO A 243 17.80 -21.84 -0.79
C PRO A 243 18.66 -21.00 -1.73
N ASN A 244 18.14 -19.83 -2.09
CA ASN A 244 18.80 -18.88 -2.96
C ASN A 244 18.56 -17.47 -2.44
N THR A 245 19.33 -17.11 -1.42
CA THR A 245 19.19 -15.84 -0.74
C THR A 245 19.74 -14.67 -1.56
N THR A 246 19.12 -13.51 -1.39
CA THR A 246 19.53 -12.25 -2.03
C THR A 246 19.29 -11.10 -1.07
N MET A 247 20.12 -10.07 -1.16
CA MET A 247 19.87 -8.80 -0.52
C MET A 247 18.99 -7.95 -1.43
N MET A 248 17.73 -7.76 -1.05
CA MET A 248 16.82 -6.88 -1.76
C MET A 248 16.91 -5.46 -1.21
N TRP A 249 17.37 -4.53 -2.05
CA TRP A 249 17.30 -3.09 -1.80
C TRP A 249 15.90 -2.55 -2.12
N SER A 250 15.42 -1.66 -1.26
CA SER A 250 14.08 -1.10 -1.31
C SER A 250 14.01 0.24 -0.58
N GLU A 251 12.84 0.84 -0.57
CA GLU A 251 12.52 1.99 0.25
C GLU A 251 11.25 1.73 1.10
N SER A 252 11.21 2.32 2.29
CA SER A 252 9.97 2.41 3.05
C SER A 252 9.15 3.56 2.50
N ASN A 253 7.99 3.20 1.98
CA ASN A 253 7.08 4.05 1.25
C ASN A 253 6.13 4.86 2.16
N GLU A 254 6.46 5.14 3.42
CA GLU A 254 5.44 5.62 4.36
C GLU A 254 5.65 7.04 4.91
N TYR A 255 6.86 7.60 4.80
CA TYR A 255 7.12 8.94 5.34
C TYR A 255 6.73 10.04 4.35
N VAL A 256 5.43 10.35 4.29
CA VAL A 256 4.94 11.58 3.64
C VAL A 256 5.35 12.80 4.46
N ILE A 257 5.83 13.84 3.78
CA ILE A 257 6.16 15.09 4.44
C ILE A 257 4.90 15.96 4.49
N SER A 258 4.28 16.02 5.66
CA SER A 258 3.00 16.74 5.87
C SER A 258 3.11 17.99 6.74
N HIS A 259 4.30 18.31 7.25
CA HIS A 259 4.50 19.38 8.23
C HIS A 259 5.62 20.35 7.80
N ASN A 260 5.74 21.45 8.54
CA ASN A 260 6.66 22.56 8.24
C ASN A 260 6.36 23.22 6.89
N THR A 261 5.09 23.49 6.58
CA THR A 261 4.72 24.28 5.40
C THR A 261 5.40 25.66 5.43
N ARG A 262 5.87 26.10 4.26
CA ARG A 262 6.40 27.44 4.04
C ARG A 262 5.24 28.42 3.79
N PRO A 263 5.43 29.73 4.04
CA PRO A 263 4.47 30.76 3.62
C PRO A 263 4.24 30.72 2.11
N SER A 264 3.08 31.22 1.64
CA SER A 264 2.71 31.26 0.22
C SER A 264 3.66 32.07 -0.66
N THR A 265 4.38 33.04 -0.09
CA THR A 265 5.43 33.80 -0.78
C THR A 265 6.67 32.97 -1.10
N SER A 266 6.87 31.84 -0.40
CA SER A 266 8.03 30.96 -0.51
C SER A 266 7.65 29.52 -0.85
N SER A 267 6.45 29.32 -1.39
CA SER A 267 6.05 28.04 -2.00
C SER A 267 6.90 27.77 -3.24
N VAL A 268 6.76 26.58 -3.82
CA VAL A 268 7.26 26.30 -5.16
C VAL A 268 6.60 27.27 -6.16
N GLN A 269 7.40 27.81 -7.08
CA GLN A 269 6.95 28.65 -8.19
C GLN A 269 6.91 27.87 -9.51
N CYS A 270 6.20 28.39 -10.51
CA CYS A 270 5.99 27.69 -11.79
C CYS A 270 7.30 27.31 -12.50
N GLU A 271 8.31 28.17 -12.46
CA GLU A 271 9.65 27.96 -13.05
C GLU A 271 10.46 26.86 -12.39
N GLU A 272 10.14 26.48 -11.15
CA GLU A 272 10.80 25.35 -10.48
C GLU A 272 10.31 24.00 -11.04
N CYS A 273 9.18 23.97 -11.75
CA CYS A 273 8.59 22.76 -12.34
C CYS A 273 8.51 22.80 -13.87
N HIS A 274 8.30 23.97 -14.47
CA HIS A 274 7.98 24.13 -15.89
C HIS A 274 8.95 25.10 -16.58
N ALA A 275 9.26 24.81 -17.84
CA ALA A 275 9.98 25.76 -18.70
C ALA A 275 9.05 26.88 -19.20
N ARG A 276 9.58 28.10 -19.36
CA ARG A 276 8.87 29.20 -20.03
C ARG A 276 8.97 29.06 -21.55
N LYS A 277 7.86 29.30 -22.23
CA LYS A 277 7.80 29.44 -23.69
C LYS A 277 8.20 30.85 -24.09
N GLN A 278 8.51 31.03 -25.39
CA GLN A 278 8.77 32.36 -25.97
C GLN A 278 7.60 33.34 -25.78
N SER A 279 6.36 32.83 -25.71
CA SER A 279 5.17 33.64 -25.43
C SER A 279 5.06 34.16 -23.99
N GLY A 280 6.02 33.82 -23.10
CA GLY A 280 6.00 34.15 -21.67
C GLY A 280 5.20 33.17 -20.81
N ALA A 281 4.29 32.39 -21.42
CA ALA A 281 3.53 31.32 -20.75
C ALA A 281 4.40 30.10 -20.44
N TYR A 282 4.02 29.30 -19.44
CA TYR A 282 4.73 28.06 -19.10
C TYR A 282 4.31 26.89 -20.00
N SER A 283 5.24 25.95 -20.19
CA SER A 283 4.95 24.65 -20.78
C SER A 283 3.96 23.87 -19.93
N ALA A 284 3.04 23.15 -20.56
CA ALA A 284 2.18 22.20 -19.86
C ALA A 284 2.95 20.94 -19.44
N LEU A 285 4.11 20.69 -20.04
CA LEU A 285 5.00 19.60 -19.68
C LEU A 285 5.89 20.02 -18.52
N LEU A 286 6.22 19.06 -17.66
CA LEU A 286 7.25 19.23 -16.65
C LEU A 286 8.61 19.39 -17.33
N SER A 287 9.42 20.31 -16.81
CA SER A 287 10.81 20.47 -17.24
C SER A 287 11.64 19.28 -16.77
N GLN A 288 12.59 18.83 -17.59
CA GLN A 288 13.57 17.81 -17.18
C GLN A 288 14.39 18.28 -15.97
N ASP A 289 14.74 19.56 -15.94
CA ASP A 289 15.50 20.21 -14.85
C ASP A 289 14.62 20.65 -13.67
N GLY A 290 13.30 20.44 -13.76
CA GLY A 290 12.36 20.82 -12.71
C GLY A 290 12.45 19.89 -11.49
N ILE A 291 11.92 20.34 -10.35
CA ILE A 291 11.90 19.54 -9.11
C ILE A 291 11.06 18.25 -9.23
N MET A 292 10.15 18.19 -10.22
CA MET A 292 9.38 16.98 -10.57
C MET A 292 9.89 16.31 -11.87
N GLY A 293 11.06 16.72 -12.38
CA GLY A 293 11.69 16.22 -13.60
C GLY A 293 12.76 15.15 -13.35
N ALA A 294 13.35 14.64 -14.43
CA ALA A 294 14.35 13.57 -14.36
C ALA A 294 15.69 14.02 -13.74
N ALA A 295 16.00 15.32 -13.72
CA ALA A 295 17.21 15.84 -13.08
C ALA A 295 17.13 15.82 -11.54
N ASN A 296 15.94 15.67 -10.95
CA ASN A 296 15.81 15.43 -9.52
C ASN A 296 16.15 13.96 -9.23
N VAL A 297 17.45 13.72 -9.06
CA VAL A 297 18.06 12.40 -8.82
C VAL A 297 18.51 12.28 -7.38
N GLN A 298 18.34 11.09 -6.81
CA GLN A 298 18.89 10.69 -5.53
C GLN A 298 19.78 9.46 -5.68
N THR A 299 21.02 9.53 -5.18
CA THR A 299 21.84 8.34 -4.95
C THR A 299 21.38 7.65 -3.67
N ILE A 300 20.98 6.39 -3.80
CA ILE A 300 20.50 5.53 -2.70
C ILE A 300 21.69 4.99 -1.90
N THR A 301 22.62 4.38 -2.62
CA THR A 301 23.80 3.71 -2.08
C THR A 301 24.80 3.52 -3.21
N THR A 302 26.04 3.25 -2.84
CA THR A 302 27.08 2.82 -3.77
C THR A 302 27.47 1.39 -3.40
N LEU A 303 27.42 0.49 -4.37
CA LEU A 303 27.91 -0.86 -4.21
C LEU A 303 29.43 -0.90 -4.42
N PRO A 304 30.16 -1.77 -3.72
CA PRO A 304 31.59 -1.92 -3.94
C PRO A 304 31.91 -2.52 -5.32
N ASP A 305 30.95 -3.25 -5.92
CA ASP A 305 31.10 -3.90 -7.21
C ASP A 305 29.73 -4.09 -7.87
N VAL A 306 29.62 -3.76 -9.16
CA VAL A 306 28.39 -3.88 -9.96
C VAL A 306 27.97 -5.34 -10.17
N ARG A 307 28.93 -6.28 -10.14
CA ARG A 307 28.68 -7.73 -10.28
C ARG A 307 27.70 -8.26 -9.24
N LEU A 308 27.61 -7.62 -8.08
CA LEU A 308 26.66 -7.99 -7.04
C LEU A 308 25.20 -7.98 -7.54
N VAL A 309 24.85 -7.05 -8.43
CA VAL A 309 23.50 -6.99 -9.02
C VAL A 309 23.38 -7.94 -10.19
N GLU A 310 24.40 -8.00 -11.05
CA GLU A 310 24.43 -8.87 -12.25
C GLU A 310 24.30 -10.36 -11.87
N GLU A 311 24.94 -10.77 -10.78
CA GLU A 311 24.88 -12.14 -10.26
C GLU A 311 23.66 -12.39 -9.33
N GLY A 312 22.84 -11.36 -9.09
CA GLY A 312 21.62 -11.47 -8.29
C GLY A 312 21.86 -11.73 -6.79
N ILE A 313 23.06 -11.41 -6.29
CA ILE A 313 23.38 -11.33 -4.85
C ILE A 313 22.65 -10.15 -4.24
N VAL A 314 22.57 -9.05 -4.98
CA VAL A 314 21.79 -7.86 -4.68
C VAL A 314 20.69 -7.71 -5.72
N THR A 315 19.45 -7.52 -5.28
CA THR A 315 18.30 -7.28 -6.17
C THR A 315 17.69 -5.93 -5.85
N LEU A 316 17.32 -5.17 -6.88
CA LEU A 316 16.59 -3.90 -6.73
C LEU A 316 15.09 -4.20 -6.76
N GLU A 317 14.35 -3.82 -5.72
CA GLU A 317 12.92 -4.10 -5.65
C GLU A 317 12.10 -3.19 -6.57
N LEU A 318 12.51 -1.92 -6.68
CA LEU A 318 11.69 -0.90 -7.31
C LEU A 318 12.12 -0.71 -8.77
N PRO A 319 11.17 -0.65 -9.71
CA PRO A 319 11.48 -0.53 -11.14
C PRO A 319 12.18 0.77 -11.54
N TYR A 320 12.20 1.79 -10.67
CA TYR A 320 12.92 3.05 -10.89
C TYR A 320 14.30 3.12 -10.24
N MET A 321 14.71 2.08 -9.50
CA MET A 321 16.07 1.96 -9.03
C MET A 321 16.97 1.53 -10.20
N LYS A 322 17.99 2.33 -10.48
CA LYS A 322 18.94 2.07 -11.57
C LYS A 322 20.35 1.94 -11.05
N LEU A 323 21.02 0.86 -11.42
CA LEU A 323 22.45 0.69 -11.25
C LEU A 323 23.19 1.52 -12.30
N GLN A 324 24.17 2.29 -11.85
CA GLN A 324 25.09 3.06 -12.67
C GLN A 324 26.42 2.31 -12.81
N GLU A 325 27.18 2.63 -13.87
CA GLU A 325 28.48 1.99 -14.14
C GLU A 325 29.49 2.16 -12.99
N ASN A 326 29.39 3.24 -12.22
CA ASN A 326 30.24 3.52 -11.06
C ASN A 326 29.83 2.77 -9.78
N GLY A 327 28.83 1.88 -9.85
CA GLY A 327 28.30 1.16 -8.69
C GLY A 327 27.21 1.90 -7.90
N ASP A 328 26.88 3.14 -8.27
CA ASP A 328 25.78 3.86 -7.63
C ASP A 328 24.43 3.25 -8.00
N ILE A 329 23.54 3.13 -7.02
CA ILE A 329 22.13 2.88 -7.25
C ILE A 329 21.41 4.22 -7.10
N THR A 330 20.69 4.64 -8.13
CA THR A 330 20.02 5.94 -8.20
C THR A 330 18.54 5.81 -8.48
N GLU A 331 17.76 6.82 -8.06
CA GLU A 331 16.36 7.01 -8.45
C GLU A 331 16.17 8.44 -8.94
N ASN A 332 15.23 8.66 -9.86
CA ASN A 332 14.83 10.02 -10.25
C ASN A 332 13.31 10.18 -10.21
N VAL A 333 12.87 11.41 -9.99
CA VAL A 333 11.44 11.71 -9.78
C VAL A 333 10.59 11.37 -11.00
N ALA A 334 11.09 11.52 -12.23
CA ALA A 334 10.31 11.20 -13.41
C ALA A 334 9.95 9.70 -13.48
N ASP A 335 10.92 8.83 -13.21
CA ASP A 335 10.68 7.38 -13.18
C ASP A 335 9.80 6.96 -11.99
N ILE A 336 9.95 7.61 -10.83
CA ILE A 336 9.08 7.39 -9.67
C ILE A 336 7.65 7.78 -10.00
N LEU A 337 7.42 8.95 -10.59
CA LEU A 337 6.09 9.41 -10.98
C LEU A 337 5.49 8.50 -12.06
N TYR A 338 6.27 8.02 -13.01
CA TYR A 338 5.80 7.07 -14.02
C TYR A 338 5.34 5.76 -13.37
N ALA A 339 6.19 5.14 -12.56
CA ALA A 339 5.87 3.88 -11.91
C ALA A 339 4.70 4.01 -10.92
N THR A 340 4.70 5.07 -10.09
CA THR A 340 3.67 5.29 -9.07
C THR A 340 2.33 5.74 -9.62
N LYS A 341 2.29 6.25 -10.86
CA LYS A 341 1.03 6.53 -11.56
C LYS A 341 0.31 5.23 -11.96
N ILE A 342 1.08 4.20 -12.29
CA ILE A 342 0.56 2.87 -12.67
C ILE A 342 0.25 2.08 -11.40
N ASP A 343 1.21 2.03 -10.48
CA ASP A 343 1.08 1.39 -9.18
C ASP A 343 1.55 2.34 -8.07
N PRO A 344 0.64 3.08 -7.41
CA PRO A 344 1.00 3.96 -6.29
C PRO A 344 1.49 3.16 -5.07
N PHE A 345 1.47 1.82 -5.16
CA PHE A 345 1.71 0.85 -4.12
C PHE A 345 3.02 0.04 -4.29
N MET A 346 4.14 0.74 -4.46
CA MET A 346 5.42 0.16 -4.85
C MET A 346 6.26 -0.55 -3.78
N SER A 347 5.71 -1.42 -2.95
CA SER A 347 6.56 -2.36 -2.19
C SER A 347 5.77 -3.61 -1.89
N LEU A 348 6.42 -4.79 -1.88
CA LEU A 348 5.82 -6.08 -1.45
C LEU A 348 5.14 -6.04 -0.06
N LEU A 349 5.37 -4.95 0.67
CA LEU A 349 4.90 -4.67 2.02
C LEU A 349 3.51 -3.99 2.03
N LYS A 350 2.88 -3.71 0.87
CA LYS A 350 1.60 -2.97 0.73
C LYS A 350 0.37 -3.86 0.56
N ASN A 351 0.14 -4.75 1.51
CA ASN A 351 -1.06 -5.58 1.49
C ASN A 351 -2.13 -5.05 2.47
N SER A 352 -2.31 -3.74 2.63
CA SER A 352 -3.33 -3.17 3.53
C SER A 352 -4.24 -2.12 2.85
N SER A 353 -3.89 -1.69 1.65
CA SER A 353 -4.69 -0.77 0.82
C SER A 353 -4.81 -1.24 -0.63
N SER A 354 -4.26 -2.43 -0.94
CA SER A 354 -4.38 -2.99 -2.28
C SER A 354 -5.86 -3.23 -2.58
N SER A 355 -6.32 -2.66 -3.68
CA SER A 355 -7.64 -2.94 -4.26
C SER A 355 -7.68 -4.34 -4.86
N GLU A 356 -6.57 -5.08 -4.89
CA GLU A 356 -6.50 -6.46 -5.33
C GLU A 356 -5.66 -7.30 -4.36
N ILE A 357 -6.15 -8.48 -3.99
CA ILE A 357 -5.48 -9.43 -3.09
C ILE A 357 -5.26 -10.73 -3.85
N LEU A 358 -3.97 -11.08 -4.01
CA LEU A 358 -3.53 -12.31 -4.68
C LEU A 358 -3.02 -13.30 -3.63
N GLY A 359 -3.37 -14.58 -3.79
CA GLY A 359 -2.93 -15.63 -2.89
C GLY A 359 -3.09 -17.03 -3.44
N LYS A 360 -2.53 -18.01 -2.73
CA LYS A 360 -2.77 -19.44 -3.01
C LYS A 360 -3.97 -19.91 -2.21
N PHE A 361 -4.68 -20.89 -2.75
CA PHE A 361 -5.64 -21.66 -1.97
C PHE A 361 -4.92 -22.55 -0.96
N LYS A 362 -5.50 -22.70 0.22
CA LYS A 362 -5.00 -23.54 1.30
C LYS A 362 -5.95 -24.72 1.48
N ALA A 363 -5.40 -25.93 1.53
CA ALA A 363 -6.18 -27.08 1.94
C ALA A 363 -6.60 -26.94 3.42
N ILE A 364 -7.87 -27.21 3.70
CA ILE A 364 -8.44 -27.30 5.05
C ILE A 364 -9.30 -28.57 5.11
N SER A 365 -9.38 -29.25 6.25
CA SER A 365 -10.32 -30.35 6.38
C SER A 365 -11.76 -29.84 6.29
N THR A 366 -12.62 -30.55 5.58
CA THR A 366 -14.03 -30.18 5.43
C THR A 366 -14.73 -30.16 6.80
N GLU A 367 -14.34 -31.05 7.71
CA GLU A 367 -14.79 -31.03 9.10
C GLU A 367 -14.47 -29.69 9.81
N SER A 368 -13.23 -29.20 9.69
CA SER A 368 -12.84 -27.91 10.30
C SER A 368 -13.60 -26.74 9.68
N LEU A 369 -13.84 -26.79 8.36
CA LEU A 369 -14.67 -25.80 7.67
C LEU A 369 -16.09 -25.80 8.25
N MET A 370 -16.74 -26.95 8.34
CA MET A 370 -18.11 -27.09 8.86
C MET A 370 -18.22 -26.62 10.31
N ALA A 371 -17.22 -26.94 11.14
CA ALA A 371 -17.16 -26.44 12.52
C ALA A 371 -17.05 -24.90 12.57
N SER A 372 -16.31 -24.28 11.64
CA SER A 372 -16.09 -22.83 11.63
C SER A 372 -17.29 -22.00 11.17
N VAL A 373 -18.14 -22.56 10.30
CA VAL A 373 -19.32 -21.85 9.75
C VAL A 373 -20.57 -21.99 10.62
N GLY A 374 -20.55 -22.89 11.61
CA GLY A 374 -21.68 -23.18 12.48
C GLY A 374 -22.73 -24.09 11.83
N SER A 375 -23.67 -24.59 12.63
CA SER A 375 -24.63 -25.63 12.22
C SER A 375 -25.59 -25.21 11.12
N GLU A 376 -26.09 -23.97 11.16
CA GLU A 376 -27.08 -23.48 10.17
C GLU A 376 -26.47 -23.38 8.77
N LEU A 377 -25.32 -22.71 8.64
CA LEU A 377 -24.64 -22.57 7.35
C LEU A 377 -24.01 -23.89 6.91
N GLY A 378 -23.44 -24.66 7.85
CA GLY A 378 -22.89 -25.99 7.58
C GLY A 378 -23.94 -26.93 6.96
N ALA A 379 -25.18 -26.92 7.45
CA ALA A 379 -26.26 -27.70 6.87
C ALA A 379 -26.58 -27.31 5.41
N LYS A 380 -26.50 -26.03 5.06
CA LYS A 380 -26.70 -25.54 3.68
C LYS A 380 -25.53 -25.90 2.76
N MET A 381 -24.31 -26.00 3.30
CA MET A 381 -23.09 -26.33 2.57
C MET A 381 -22.89 -27.85 2.38
N ALA A 382 -23.42 -28.67 3.29
CA ALA A 382 -23.08 -30.10 3.40
C ALA A 382 -23.26 -30.92 2.10
N ALA A 383 -24.25 -30.60 1.28
CA ALA A 383 -24.51 -31.31 0.03
C ALA A 383 -23.42 -31.11 -1.04
N ASP A 384 -22.73 -29.96 -1.01
CA ASP A 384 -21.69 -29.64 -1.99
C ASP A 384 -20.28 -29.99 -1.50
N PHE A 385 -20.09 -30.13 -0.19
CA PHE A 385 -18.81 -30.39 0.46
C PHE A 385 -18.72 -31.84 0.98
N VAL A 386 -18.60 -32.77 0.04
CA VAL A 386 -18.57 -34.21 0.32
C VAL A 386 -17.14 -34.77 0.45
N SER A 387 -16.14 -34.02 -0.01
CA SER A 387 -14.74 -34.45 0.04
C SER A 387 -14.15 -34.25 1.43
N PRO A 388 -13.11 -35.04 1.82
CA PRO A 388 -12.47 -34.90 3.13
C PRO A 388 -11.75 -33.55 3.31
N ASN A 389 -11.30 -32.95 2.20
CA ASN A 389 -10.62 -31.66 2.18
C ASN A 389 -11.38 -30.66 1.32
N SER A 390 -11.22 -29.39 1.66
CA SER A 390 -11.71 -28.22 0.94
C SER A 390 -10.56 -27.25 0.67
N TYR A 391 -10.72 -26.38 -0.31
CA TYR A 391 -9.73 -25.36 -0.67
C TYR A 391 -10.23 -23.97 -0.30
N LEU A 392 -9.55 -23.36 0.67
CA LEU A 392 -9.86 -22.05 1.22
C LEU A 392 -8.94 -20.99 0.60
N PHE A 393 -9.54 -19.97 0.02
CA PHE A 393 -8.87 -18.71 -0.29
C PHE A 393 -9.29 -17.66 0.73
N ASN A 394 -8.33 -17.20 1.51
CA ASN A 394 -8.46 -16.05 2.37
C ASN A 394 -7.12 -15.33 2.42
N VAL A 395 -7.14 -14.04 2.11
CA VAL A 395 -6.01 -13.13 2.31
C VAL A 395 -6.47 -12.04 3.27
N ASN A 396 -6.05 -12.14 4.54
CA ASN A 396 -6.33 -11.17 5.62
C ASN A 396 -5.54 -9.86 5.46
N LYS A 397 -5.34 -9.43 4.23
CA LYS A 397 -4.48 -8.34 3.82
C LYS A 397 -5.14 -7.75 2.56
N GLY A 398 -5.19 -6.43 2.39
CA GLY A 398 -5.87 -5.71 1.32
C GLY A 398 -6.64 -4.50 1.84
N ALA A 399 -7.42 -3.81 0.99
CA ALA A 399 -8.44 -2.87 1.46
C ALA A 399 -9.34 -3.50 2.55
N VAL A 400 -9.83 -2.71 3.51
CA VAL A 400 -10.60 -3.21 4.67
C VAL A 400 -11.73 -4.15 4.26
N SER A 401 -12.45 -3.79 3.20
CA SER A 401 -13.57 -4.57 2.68
C SER A 401 -13.18 -5.89 2.00
N LEU A 402 -11.89 -6.07 1.64
CA LEU A 402 -11.35 -7.33 1.12
C LEU A 402 -10.84 -8.27 2.22
N ARG A 403 -10.41 -7.73 3.38
CA ARG A 403 -9.73 -8.52 4.43
C ARG A 403 -10.61 -9.56 5.11
N ASN A 404 -11.92 -9.37 5.08
CA ASN A 404 -12.91 -10.26 5.70
C ASN A 404 -13.61 -11.17 4.69
N MET A 405 -13.18 -11.11 3.43
CA MET A 405 -13.73 -11.93 2.37
C MET A 405 -13.01 -13.28 2.31
N VAL A 406 -13.79 -14.31 2.00
CA VAL A 406 -13.34 -15.69 1.99
C VAL A 406 -14.00 -16.37 0.82
N ALA A 407 -13.25 -17.21 0.10
CA ALA A 407 -13.81 -18.12 -0.88
C ALA A 407 -13.44 -19.55 -0.52
N VAL A 408 -14.37 -20.49 -0.64
CA VAL A 408 -14.13 -21.91 -0.36
C VAL A 408 -14.82 -22.80 -1.37
N ILE A 409 -14.16 -23.88 -1.74
CA ILE A 409 -14.63 -24.85 -2.72
C ILE A 409 -14.27 -26.28 -2.28
N ASP A 410 -15.11 -27.24 -2.64
CA ASP A 410 -14.88 -28.66 -2.32
C ASP A 410 -13.64 -29.21 -3.03
N GLY A 411 -12.88 -30.05 -2.31
CA GLY A 411 -11.66 -30.68 -2.80
C GLY A 411 -11.90 -31.99 -3.54
N ASN A 412 -12.91 -32.07 -4.41
CA ASN A 412 -13.14 -33.22 -5.27
C ASN A 412 -11.89 -33.64 -6.06
N THR A 413 -11.92 -34.81 -6.70
CA THR A 413 -10.76 -35.40 -7.40
C THR A 413 -10.06 -34.40 -8.33
N VAL A 414 -10.80 -33.58 -9.07
CA VAL A 414 -10.24 -32.60 -10.01
C VAL A 414 -9.67 -31.40 -9.24
N ASN A 415 -10.44 -30.83 -8.32
CA ASN A 415 -10.03 -29.64 -7.56
C ASN A 415 -8.82 -29.91 -6.67
N SER A 416 -8.69 -31.14 -6.14
CA SER A 416 -7.53 -31.56 -5.37
C SER A 416 -6.21 -31.59 -6.15
N ILE A 417 -6.28 -31.67 -7.48
CA ILE A 417 -5.11 -31.58 -8.35
C ILE A 417 -4.84 -30.11 -8.73
N LEU A 418 -5.89 -29.35 -9.04
CA LEU A 418 -5.77 -28.02 -9.64
C LEU A 418 -5.54 -26.90 -8.61
N PHE A 419 -6.35 -26.83 -7.56
CA PHE A 419 -6.35 -25.70 -6.62
C PHE A 419 -5.04 -25.50 -5.83
N PRO A 420 -4.21 -26.53 -5.55
CA PRO A 420 -2.86 -26.32 -5.04
C PRO A 420 -1.95 -25.52 -5.99
N THR A 421 -2.24 -25.55 -7.29
CA THR A 421 -1.47 -24.85 -8.33
C THR A 421 -2.06 -23.50 -8.72
N TYR A 422 -3.34 -23.27 -8.41
CA TYR A 422 -4.06 -22.05 -8.76
C TYR A 422 -3.77 -20.89 -7.80
N ARG A 423 -4.00 -19.69 -8.29
CA ARG A 423 -3.97 -18.44 -7.51
C ARG A 423 -5.33 -17.78 -7.54
N GLY A 424 -5.87 -17.47 -6.37
CA GLY A 424 -7.07 -16.64 -6.26
C GLY A 424 -6.68 -15.17 -6.29
N ILE A 425 -7.53 -14.38 -6.95
CA ILE A 425 -7.47 -12.93 -7.00
C ILE A 425 -8.84 -12.44 -6.54
N MET A 426 -8.86 -11.60 -5.52
CA MET A 426 -10.07 -10.90 -5.14
C MET A 426 -9.77 -9.42 -5.15
N GLY A 427 -10.62 -8.64 -5.77
CA GLY A 427 -10.38 -7.21 -5.86
C GLY A 427 -11.64 -6.38 -5.74
N LYS A 428 -11.41 -5.08 -5.64
CA LYS A 428 -12.38 -4.01 -5.58
C LYS A 428 -12.07 -3.05 -6.74
N VAL A 429 -13.11 -2.63 -7.44
CA VAL A 429 -13.05 -1.55 -8.42
C VAL A 429 -13.39 -0.23 -7.74
N ASP A 430 -12.40 0.62 -7.51
CA ASP A 430 -12.61 1.94 -6.94
C ASP A 430 -13.25 2.91 -7.94
N GLY A 431 -14.24 3.70 -7.49
CA GLY A 431 -14.87 4.74 -8.30
C GLY A 431 -15.94 4.25 -9.27
N ALA A 432 -16.30 2.96 -9.21
CA ALA A 432 -17.33 2.35 -10.05
C ALA A 432 -18.75 2.45 -9.43
N GLU A 433 -18.88 2.92 -8.18
CA GLU A 433 -20.12 2.86 -7.41
C GLU A 433 -21.28 3.62 -8.06
N SER A 434 -21.03 4.82 -8.62
CA SER A 434 -22.06 5.60 -9.30
C SER A 434 -22.52 4.94 -10.60
N GLY A 435 -21.59 4.35 -11.35
CA GLY A 435 -21.90 3.64 -12.59
C GLY A 435 -22.73 2.39 -12.32
N VAL A 436 -22.31 1.60 -11.31
CA VAL A 436 -23.06 0.41 -10.88
C VAL A 436 -24.42 0.80 -10.31
N GLN A 437 -24.53 1.86 -9.51
CA GLN A 437 -25.83 2.35 -9.03
C GLN A 437 -26.77 2.70 -10.19
N GLY A 438 -26.26 3.29 -11.28
CA GLY A 438 -27.05 3.53 -12.50
C GLY A 438 -27.57 2.25 -13.14
N ILE A 439 -26.76 1.18 -13.18
CA ILE A 439 -27.19 -0.14 -13.68
C ILE A 439 -28.27 -0.74 -12.78
N LEU A 440 -28.10 -0.64 -11.45
CA LEU A 440 -29.07 -1.15 -10.48
C LEU A 440 -30.41 -0.41 -10.58
N ASP A 441 -30.38 0.92 -10.70
CA ASP A 441 -31.58 1.74 -10.86
C ASP A 441 -32.30 1.42 -12.18
N ALA A 442 -31.56 1.29 -13.30
CA ALA A 442 -32.13 0.96 -14.61
C ALA A 442 -32.80 -0.41 -14.66
N ARG A 443 -32.37 -1.35 -13.82
CA ARG A 443 -32.92 -2.71 -13.73
C ARG A 443 -33.84 -2.93 -12.54
N ASN A 444 -34.09 -1.89 -11.74
CA ASN A 444 -34.85 -1.97 -10.49
C ASN A 444 -34.31 -3.04 -9.52
N TYR A 445 -32.98 -3.13 -9.40
CA TYR A 445 -32.29 -4.10 -8.54
C TYR A 445 -31.97 -3.55 -7.14
N GLY A 446 -32.34 -2.29 -6.87
CA GLY A 446 -32.23 -1.69 -5.54
C GLY A 446 -31.03 -0.74 -5.38
N LYS A 447 -30.63 -0.49 -4.14
CA LYS A 447 -29.55 0.45 -3.78
C LYS A 447 -28.27 -0.27 -3.41
N LEU A 448 -27.16 0.14 -4.01
CA LEU A 448 -25.83 -0.42 -3.75
C LEU A 448 -25.47 -0.30 -2.26
N ARG A 449 -25.04 -1.43 -1.68
CA ARG A 449 -24.64 -1.59 -0.27
C ARG A 449 -23.39 -2.45 -0.11
N SER A 450 -22.58 -2.52 -1.14
CA SER A 450 -21.23 -3.08 -1.10
C SER A 450 -20.29 -2.18 -1.88
N ASP A 451 -18.99 -2.44 -1.79
CA ASP A 451 -18.09 -2.02 -2.85
C ASP A 451 -18.33 -2.87 -4.12
N VAL A 452 -17.72 -2.48 -5.24
CA VAL A 452 -17.75 -3.25 -6.49
C VAL A 452 -16.63 -4.27 -6.48
N PHE A 453 -16.92 -5.52 -6.15
CA PHE A 453 -15.90 -6.55 -6.02
C PHE A 453 -15.77 -7.40 -7.29
N TYR A 454 -14.64 -8.07 -7.45
CA TYR A 454 -14.46 -9.17 -8.38
C TYR A 454 -13.66 -10.31 -7.76
N PHE A 455 -13.85 -11.50 -8.32
CA PHE A 455 -13.05 -12.68 -8.02
C PHE A 455 -12.61 -13.36 -9.31
N ASP A 456 -11.31 -13.54 -9.45
CA ASP A 456 -10.66 -14.23 -10.56
C ASP A 456 -9.76 -15.35 -10.01
N VAL A 457 -9.50 -16.36 -10.84
CA VAL A 457 -8.62 -17.48 -10.51
C VAL A 457 -7.67 -17.68 -11.67
N GLN A 458 -6.37 -17.69 -11.39
CA GLN A 458 -5.33 -17.93 -12.38
C GLN A 458 -4.71 -19.31 -12.21
N ASP A 459 -4.43 -19.97 -13.33
CA ASP A 459 -3.71 -21.24 -13.35
C ASP A 459 -2.19 -21.08 -13.12
N SER A 460 -1.45 -22.19 -13.23
CA SER A 460 0.01 -22.20 -13.06
C SER A 460 0.76 -21.39 -14.14
N THR A 461 0.12 -21.11 -15.29
CA THR A 461 0.64 -20.26 -16.36
C THR A 461 0.27 -18.79 -16.20
N LYS A 462 -0.46 -18.44 -15.12
CA LYS A 462 -1.02 -17.11 -14.83
C LYS A 462 -2.13 -16.69 -15.80
N THR A 463 -2.81 -17.66 -16.41
CA THR A 463 -3.98 -17.40 -17.26
C THR A 463 -5.25 -17.52 -16.42
N SER A 464 -6.18 -16.57 -16.55
CA SER A 464 -7.48 -16.62 -15.88
C SER A 464 -8.28 -17.83 -16.35
N VAL A 465 -8.74 -18.65 -15.41
CA VAL A 465 -9.59 -19.81 -15.69
C VAL A 465 -11.01 -19.35 -15.98
N LYS A 466 -11.70 -20.05 -16.89
CA LYS A 466 -13.05 -19.65 -17.31
C LYS A 466 -14.17 -20.26 -16.47
N SER A 467 -13.88 -21.33 -15.73
CA SER A 467 -14.85 -22.01 -14.87
C SER A 467 -14.16 -22.76 -13.74
N LEU A 468 -14.92 -23.11 -12.71
CA LEU A 468 -14.47 -23.90 -11.57
C LEU A 468 -14.82 -25.39 -11.73
N ASN A 469 -14.77 -25.91 -12.96
CA ASN A 469 -15.07 -27.30 -13.31
C ASN A 469 -16.44 -27.80 -12.81
N GLY A 470 -17.44 -26.93 -12.78
CA GLY A 470 -18.81 -27.27 -12.35
C GLY A 470 -18.98 -27.41 -10.83
N ALA A 471 -17.95 -27.19 -10.03
CA ALA A 471 -18.06 -27.16 -8.58
C ALA A 471 -18.47 -25.75 -8.10
N PRO A 472 -19.49 -25.63 -7.23
CA PRO A 472 -19.88 -24.35 -6.68
C PRO A 472 -18.85 -23.87 -5.65
N MET A 473 -18.60 -22.57 -5.67
CA MET A 473 -17.78 -21.86 -4.70
C MET A 473 -18.68 -21.05 -3.77
N TYR A 474 -18.27 -20.98 -2.51
CA TYR A 474 -18.95 -20.24 -1.48
C TYR A 474 -18.11 -19.04 -1.10
N VAL A 475 -18.67 -17.85 -1.26
CA VAL A 475 -17.95 -16.59 -1.07
C VAL A 475 -18.61 -15.78 0.03
N LYS A 476 -17.83 -15.35 1.01
CA LYS A 476 -18.20 -14.34 1.99
C LYS A 476 -17.79 -12.97 1.47
N VAL A 477 -18.76 -12.06 1.35
CA VAL A 477 -18.59 -10.73 0.77
C VAL A 477 -18.95 -9.66 1.79
N ALA A 478 -18.16 -8.58 1.86
CA ALA A 478 -18.42 -7.47 2.75
C ALA A 478 -19.70 -6.70 2.37
N TYR A 479 -20.48 -6.32 3.37
CA TYR A 479 -21.78 -5.67 3.22
C TYR A 479 -21.89 -4.45 4.14
N LYS A 480 -22.36 -3.34 3.59
CA LYS A 480 -22.45 -2.02 4.25
C LYS A 480 -23.88 -1.64 4.62
N GLY A 481 -24.87 -2.47 4.28
CA GLY A 481 -26.28 -2.20 4.56
C GLY A 481 -26.73 -2.75 5.92
N THR A 482 -28.01 -2.53 6.21
CA THR A 482 -28.62 -2.83 7.50
C THR A 482 -29.68 -3.94 7.42
N ALA A 483 -29.81 -4.60 6.26
CA ALA A 483 -30.76 -5.70 6.10
C ALA A 483 -30.37 -6.90 6.96
N THR A 484 -31.36 -7.50 7.62
CA THR A 484 -31.20 -8.66 8.50
C THR A 484 -31.70 -9.96 7.86
N SER A 485 -32.28 -9.89 6.65
CA SER A 485 -32.86 -11.02 5.94
C SER A 485 -32.28 -11.13 4.53
N THR A 486 -31.95 -12.35 4.09
CA THR A 486 -31.47 -12.61 2.74
C THR A 486 -32.52 -12.25 1.69
N ALA A 487 -33.81 -12.29 2.05
CA ALA A 487 -34.91 -11.89 1.18
C ALA A 487 -34.93 -10.38 0.89
N SER A 488 -34.24 -9.56 1.68
CA SER A 488 -34.21 -8.09 1.56
C SER A 488 -33.06 -7.56 0.70
N VAL A 489 -32.20 -8.43 0.19
CA VAL A 489 -31.05 -8.06 -0.64
C VAL A 489 -31.09 -8.74 -2.01
N ASN A 490 -30.49 -8.10 -2.99
CA ASN A 490 -30.13 -8.66 -4.28
C ASN A 490 -28.60 -8.77 -4.36
N VAL A 491 -28.11 -9.87 -4.95
CA VAL A 491 -26.72 -9.97 -5.38
C VAL A 491 -26.71 -9.93 -6.90
N VAL A 492 -25.93 -9.01 -7.47
CA VAL A 492 -25.82 -8.84 -8.93
C VAL A 492 -24.40 -9.22 -9.33
N THR A 493 -24.28 -10.09 -10.32
CA THR A 493 -23.02 -10.64 -10.81
C THR A 493 -22.78 -10.24 -12.26
N ALA A 494 -21.51 -10.17 -12.67
CA ALA A 494 -21.13 -10.07 -14.07
C ALA A 494 -19.87 -10.88 -14.35
N ASP A 495 -19.69 -11.35 -15.58
CA ASP A 495 -18.45 -11.99 -16.01
C ASP A 495 -17.27 -10.99 -16.08
N MET A 496 -16.04 -11.50 -16.12
CA MET A 496 -14.82 -10.66 -16.15
C MET A 496 -14.76 -9.69 -17.35
N ALA A 497 -15.42 -10.03 -18.47
CA ALA A 497 -15.52 -9.17 -19.65
C ALA A 497 -16.72 -8.20 -19.60
N VAL A 498 -17.56 -8.27 -18.55
CA VAL A 498 -18.76 -7.45 -18.34
C VAL A 498 -19.72 -7.53 -19.55
N THR A 499 -19.80 -8.71 -20.15
CA THR A 499 -20.69 -9.00 -21.28
C THR A 499 -22.09 -9.41 -20.82
N ALA A 500 -22.20 -9.99 -19.62
CA ALA A 500 -23.47 -10.41 -19.04
C ALA A 500 -23.60 -9.96 -17.58
N VAL A 501 -24.61 -9.15 -17.29
CA VAL A 501 -24.99 -8.77 -15.92
C VAL A 501 -26.25 -9.53 -15.53
N THR A 502 -26.17 -10.33 -14.48
CA THR A 502 -27.24 -11.23 -14.01
C THR A 502 -27.50 -11.03 -12.52
N MET A 503 -28.69 -11.40 -12.07
CA MET A 503 -29.00 -11.48 -10.64
C MET A 503 -28.75 -12.89 -10.14
N LEU A 504 -28.06 -13.02 -9.01
CA LEU A 504 -27.88 -14.31 -8.36
C LEU A 504 -29.24 -14.82 -7.84
N PRO A 505 -29.61 -16.08 -8.08
CA PRO A 505 -30.83 -16.65 -7.54
C PRO A 505 -30.92 -16.53 -6.02
N ALA A 506 -32.12 -16.32 -5.47
CA ALA A 506 -32.30 -16.03 -4.05
C ALA A 506 -31.89 -17.20 -3.14
N GLU A 507 -32.06 -18.44 -3.61
CA GLU A 507 -31.62 -19.67 -2.96
C GLU A 507 -30.11 -19.76 -2.80
N ASN A 508 -29.35 -19.01 -3.61
CA ASN A 508 -27.90 -18.93 -3.55
C ASN A 508 -27.40 -17.81 -2.60
N ILE A 509 -28.29 -17.05 -1.97
CA ILE A 509 -27.98 -16.09 -0.91
C ILE A 509 -28.23 -16.76 0.44
N LEU A 510 -27.16 -17.27 1.05
CA LEU A 510 -27.26 -18.28 2.11
C LEU A 510 -27.40 -17.69 3.51
N MET A 511 -26.74 -16.56 3.74
CA MET A 511 -26.68 -15.90 5.05
C MET A 511 -26.38 -14.41 4.86
N ILE A 512 -26.92 -13.60 5.76
CA ILE A 512 -26.63 -12.17 5.85
C ILE A 512 -26.36 -11.80 7.31
N GLN A 513 -25.40 -10.91 7.50
CA GLN A 513 -25.17 -10.21 8.75
C GLN A 513 -25.11 -8.71 8.44
N PRO A 514 -25.96 -7.87 9.06
CA PRO A 514 -25.95 -6.43 8.81
C PRO A 514 -24.66 -5.77 9.31
N ALA A 515 -24.30 -4.64 8.71
CA ALA A 515 -23.28 -3.75 9.26
C ALA A 515 -23.77 -3.12 10.57
N ASN A 516 -22.84 -2.83 11.48
CA ASN A 516 -23.12 -2.17 12.75
C ASN A 516 -21.99 -1.21 13.15
N ASP A 517 -22.13 -0.53 14.29
CA ASP A 517 -21.14 0.44 14.77
C ASP A 517 -19.75 -0.17 15.03
N SER A 518 -19.66 -1.50 15.15
CA SER A 518 -18.41 -2.25 15.35
C SER A 518 -17.75 -2.70 14.04
N GLY A 519 -18.40 -2.57 12.88
CA GLY A 519 -17.79 -2.93 11.59
C GLY A 519 -18.76 -3.26 10.45
N GLU A 520 -18.17 -3.57 9.29
CA GLU A 520 -18.91 -4.04 8.12
C GLU A 520 -19.59 -5.39 8.39
N GLY A 521 -20.79 -5.54 7.84
CA GLY A 521 -21.51 -6.80 7.79
C GLY A 521 -20.99 -7.70 6.67
N PHE A 522 -21.70 -8.79 6.40
CA PHE A 522 -21.38 -9.66 5.27
C PHE A 522 -22.60 -10.37 4.69
N VAL A 523 -22.46 -10.83 3.45
CA VAL A 523 -23.36 -11.78 2.81
C VAL A 523 -22.56 -12.99 2.35
N ILE A 524 -23.09 -14.19 2.57
CA ILE A 524 -22.49 -15.44 2.08
C ILE A 524 -23.32 -15.95 0.90
N LEU A 525 -22.65 -16.19 -0.22
CA LEU A 525 -23.26 -16.55 -1.48
C LEU A 525 -22.65 -17.80 -2.10
N LYS A 526 -23.48 -18.60 -2.76
CA LYS A 526 -23.10 -19.76 -3.57
C LYS A 526 -23.03 -19.35 -5.03
N THR A 527 -21.91 -19.60 -5.71
CA THR A 527 -21.74 -19.26 -7.13
C THR A 527 -20.77 -20.21 -7.81
N ASP A 528 -21.01 -20.51 -9.08
CA ASP A 528 -20.11 -21.27 -9.97
C ASP A 528 -19.30 -20.35 -10.91
N SER A 529 -19.54 -19.04 -10.82
CA SER A 529 -19.09 -18.05 -11.77
C SER A 529 -17.96 -17.18 -11.20
N LEU A 530 -16.99 -16.86 -12.06
CA LEU A 530 -15.94 -15.89 -11.80
C LEU A 530 -16.32 -14.55 -12.42
N GLY A 531 -15.87 -13.45 -11.80
CA GLY A 531 -16.21 -12.11 -12.26
C GLY A 531 -16.58 -11.15 -11.14
N TYR A 532 -17.35 -10.13 -11.50
CA TYR A 532 -17.78 -9.06 -10.62
C TYR A 532 -19.01 -9.45 -9.81
N PHE A 533 -19.12 -8.91 -8.60
CA PHE A 533 -20.33 -9.02 -7.79
C PHE A 533 -20.54 -7.80 -6.89
N VAL A 534 -21.83 -7.46 -6.70
CA VAL A 534 -22.27 -6.40 -5.80
C VAL A 534 -23.52 -6.82 -5.02
N ILE A 535 -23.72 -6.21 -3.86
CA ILE A 535 -24.89 -6.41 -3.01
C ILE A 535 -25.71 -5.12 -3.02
N ALA A 536 -27.02 -5.26 -3.22
CA ALA A 536 -27.97 -4.15 -3.20
C ALA A 536 -29.13 -4.46 -2.23
N ASP A 537 -29.56 -3.45 -1.48
CA ASP A 537 -30.81 -3.53 -0.71
C ASP A 537 -31.99 -3.32 -1.67
N LYS A 538 -33.01 -4.16 -1.55
CA LYS A 538 -34.23 -4.09 -2.37
C LYS A 538 -35.03 -2.82 -2.15
#